data_AF-A0A3R6PQR8-F1
#
_entry.id   AF-A0A3R6PQR8-F1
#
_cell.length_a   1.000
_cell.length_b   1.000
_cell.length_c   1.000
_cell.angle_alpha   90.00
_cell.angle_beta   90.00
_cell.angle_gamma   90.00
#
_symmetry.space_group_name_H-M   'P 1'
#
loop_
_entity.id
_entity.type
_entity.pdbx_description
1 polymer ?
#
loop_
_entity_poly.entity_id
_entity_poly.type
_entity_poly.pdbx_seq_one_letter_code
_entity_poly.pdbx_strand_id
1 'polypeptide(L)'
;MKSICMAIAKYLLVVLFMSYYVGGTAFTHTHYFPTYSITHSHPFLPGADGLPHHTHSSTAFNTIQELDDIMLEAAALCFALATAWVLLAVFIQQHKYITPVRLVRNINLRAPPFSIK
;
A
#
# COMPACT_ATOMS: atom_id res chain seq x y z
N MET A 1 12.85 3.48 38.20
CA MET A 1 11.38 3.49 38.00
C MET A 1 10.95 4.08 36.66
N LYS A 2 11.26 5.35 36.35
CA LYS A 2 10.88 5.99 35.05
C LYS A 2 11.36 5.23 33.80
N SER A 3 12.59 4.71 33.80
CA SER A 3 13.15 3.94 32.67
C SER A 3 12.42 2.60 32.43
N ILE A 4 12.03 1.90 33.50
CA ILE A 4 11.28 0.63 33.41
C ILE A 4 9.86 0.89 32.91
N CYS A 5 9.15 1.90 33.43
CA CYS A 5 7.82 2.27 32.91
C CYS A 5 7.85 2.64 31.43
N MET A 6 8.87 3.38 30.98
CA MET A 6 9.01 3.70 29.55
C MET A 6 9.31 2.46 28.70
N ALA A 7 10.13 1.53 29.20
CA ALA A 7 10.38 0.27 28.50
C ALA A 7 9.08 -0.56 28.37
N ILE A 8 8.31 -0.68 29.44
CA ILE A 8 7.01 -1.37 29.44
C ILE A 8 6.04 -0.68 28.45
N ALA A 9 5.92 0.64 28.50
CA ALA A 9 5.04 1.39 27.61
C ALA A 9 5.40 1.19 26.13
N LYS A 10 6.69 1.12 25.79
CA LYS A 10 7.14 0.83 24.41
C LYS A 10 6.67 -0.53 23.93
N TYR A 11 6.85 -1.58 24.74
CA TYR A 11 6.41 -2.93 24.36
C TYR A 11 4.88 -3.03 24.31
N LEU A 12 4.17 -2.41 25.26
CA LEU A 12 2.70 -2.34 25.23
C LEU A 12 2.19 -1.67 23.97
N LEU A 13 2.84 -0.60 23.52
CA LEU A 13 2.47 0.09 22.29
C LEU A 13 2.63 -0.83 21.07
N VAL A 14 3.75 -1.55 20.96
CA VAL A 14 3.99 -2.50 19.87
C VAL A 14 2.94 -3.62 19.89
N VAL A 15 2.68 -4.22 21.06
CA VAL A 15 1.67 -5.27 21.19
C VAL A 15 0.28 -4.75 20.83
N LEU A 16 -0.07 -3.53 21.24
CA LEU A 16 -1.34 -2.88 20.90
C LEU A 16 -1.49 -2.72 19.38
N PHE A 17 -0.51 -2.13 18.70
CA PHE A 17 -0.59 -1.92 17.25
C PHE A 17 -0.58 -3.23 16.47
N MET A 18 0.24 -4.20 16.87
CA MET A 18 0.26 -5.51 16.22
C MET A 18 -1.04 -6.28 16.42
N SER A 19 -1.57 -6.30 17.64
CA SER A 19 -2.85 -6.96 17.93
C SER A 19 -4.02 -6.29 17.20
N TYR A 20 -4.01 -4.96 17.08
CA TYR A 20 -4.99 -4.24 16.27
C TYR A 20 -4.86 -4.60 14.78
N TYR A 21 -3.65 -4.58 14.22
CA TYR A 21 -3.45 -4.89 12.80
C TYR A 21 -3.81 -6.34 12.45
N VAL A 22 -3.39 -7.30 13.28
CA VAL A 22 -3.73 -8.72 13.10
C VAL A 22 -5.23 -8.95 13.35
N GLY A 23 -5.77 -8.34 14.40
CA GLY A 23 -7.21 -8.32 14.68
C GLY A 23 -8.03 -7.80 13.50
N GLY A 24 -7.50 -6.75 12.86
CA GLY A 24 -8.06 -6.04 11.72
C GLY A 24 -8.01 -6.80 10.39
N THR A 25 -7.11 -7.78 10.25
CA THR A 25 -6.83 -8.43 8.94
C THR A 25 -7.04 -9.93 8.94
N ALA A 26 -6.85 -10.63 10.07
CA ALA A 26 -6.89 -12.09 10.13
C ALA A 26 -8.24 -12.65 10.61
N PHE A 27 -9.11 -11.83 11.19
CA PHE A 27 -10.36 -12.27 11.83
C PHE A 27 -11.59 -11.53 11.27
N THR A 28 -11.61 -11.36 9.95
CA THR A 28 -12.72 -10.71 9.25
C THR A 28 -13.96 -11.59 9.22
N HIS A 29 -15.12 -11.01 9.53
CA HIS A 29 -16.42 -11.64 9.43
C HIS A 29 -17.49 -10.64 8.99
N THR A 30 -18.63 -11.19 8.57
CA THR A 30 -19.73 -10.41 8.01
C THR A 30 -21.03 -10.69 8.77
N HIS A 31 -21.74 -9.62 9.15
CA HIS A 31 -23.14 -9.69 9.56
C HIS A 31 -24.04 -9.38 8.37
N TYR A 32 -24.97 -10.28 8.07
CA TYR A 32 -25.91 -10.13 6.97
C TYR A 32 -27.26 -9.58 7.46
N PHE A 33 -27.74 -8.53 6.80
CA PHE A 33 -29.06 -7.94 7.00
C PHE A 33 -29.85 -8.04 5.70
N PRO A 34 -31.19 -7.85 5.72
CA PRO A 34 -32.01 -7.99 4.52
C PRO A 34 -31.59 -7.09 3.34
N THR A 35 -31.03 -5.91 3.61
CA THR A 35 -30.70 -4.90 2.59
C THR A 35 -29.23 -4.52 2.51
N TYR A 36 -28.40 -4.91 3.47
CA TYR A 36 -26.98 -4.59 3.50
C TYR A 36 -26.21 -5.65 4.31
N SER A 37 -24.88 -5.58 4.26
CA SER A 37 -24.00 -6.41 5.07
C SER A 37 -22.91 -5.56 5.68
N ILE A 38 -22.53 -5.85 6.92
CA ILE A 38 -21.43 -5.17 7.59
C ILE A 38 -20.29 -6.18 7.73
N THR A 39 -19.14 -5.87 7.12
CA THR A 39 -17.93 -6.68 7.23
C THR A 39 -16.91 -5.94 8.07
N HIS A 40 -16.41 -6.59 9.11
CA HIS A 40 -15.42 -6.02 10.02
C HIS A 40 -14.60 -7.14 10.65
N SER A 41 -13.64 -6.80 11.52
CA SER A 41 -12.64 -7.75 11.98
C SER A 41 -12.27 -7.55 13.45
N HIS A 42 -12.24 -8.67 14.17
CA HIS A 42 -11.70 -8.82 15.52
C HIS A 42 -11.67 -10.30 15.86
N PRO A 43 -10.85 -10.77 16.82
CA PRO A 43 -10.91 -12.15 17.28
C PRO A 43 -12.35 -12.56 17.63
N PHE A 44 -12.82 -13.64 17.01
CA PHE A 44 -14.16 -14.19 17.24
C PHE A 44 -14.13 -15.72 17.10
N LEU A 45 -15.13 -16.36 17.68
CA LEU A 45 -15.36 -17.79 17.49
C LEU A 45 -16.50 -17.98 16.48
N PRO A 46 -16.28 -18.70 15.37
CA PRO A 46 -17.34 -19.02 14.45
C PRO A 46 -18.34 -20.00 15.07
N GLY A 47 -19.61 -19.87 14.71
CA GLY A 47 -20.67 -20.82 14.99
C GLY A 47 -20.54 -22.08 14.13
N ALA A 48 -21.44 -23.04 14.36
CA ALA A 48 -21.46 -24.30 13.59
C ALA A 48 -21.76 -24.10 12.09
N ASP A 49 -22.37 -22.96 11.75
CA ASP A 49 -22.67 -22.49 10.39
C ASP A 49 -21.52 -21.66 9.77
N GLY A 50 -20.43 -21.44 10.51
CA GLY A 50 -19.31 -20.60 10.09
C GLY A 50 -19.55 -19.09 10.25
N LEU A 51 -20.72 -18.68 10.77
CA LEU A 51 -21.06 -17.28 11.01
C LEU A 51 -20.61 -16.82 12.40
N PRO A 52 -20.40 -15.52 12.65
CA PRO A 52 -20.08 -15.01 13.98
C PRO A 52 -21.21 -15.34 14.98
N HIS A 53 -20.87 -15.97 16.11
CA HIS A 53 -21.83 -16.29 17.18
C HIS A 53 -22.11 -15.10 18.12
N HIS A 54 -21.86 -13.87 17.65
CA HIS A 54 -22.11 -12.63 18.38
C HIS A 54 -22.81 -11.64 17.47
N THR A 55 -23.26 -10.53 18.04
CA THR A 55 -23.78 -9.38 17.30
C THR A 55 -23.39 -8.11 18.03
N HIS A 56 -23.55 -6.97 17.37
CA HIS A 56 -23.20 -5.66 17.89
C HIS A 56 -24.44 -4.78 18.04
N SER A 57 -24.31 -3.74 18.87
CA SER A 57 -25.32 -2.67 18.93
C SER A 57 -25.24 -1.79 17.67
N SER A 58 -26.33 -1.08 17.35
CA SER A 58 -26.33 -0.13 16.23
C SER A 58 -25.25 0.95 16.37
N THR A 59 -24.98 1.42 17.59
CA THR A 59 -23.91 2.39 17.84
C THR A 59 -22.54 1.83 17.51
N ALA A 60 -22.28 0.56 17.85
CA ALA A 60 -21.02 -0.10 17.52
C ALA A 60 -20.85 -0.25 16.00
N PHE A 61 -21.91 -0.64 15.28
CA PHE A 61 -21.89 -0.67 13.83
C PHE A 61 -21.62 0.69 13.19
N ASN A 62 -22.23 1.77 13.69
CA ASN A 62 -21.95 3.12 13.21
C ASN A 62 -20.49 3.50 13.40
N THR A 63 -19.91 3.20 14.57
CA THR A 63 -18.49 3.48 14.81
C THR A 63 -17.56 2.69 13.90
N ILE A 64 -17.89 1.43 13.58
CA ILE A 64 -17.13 0.63 12.60
C ILE A 64 -17.19 1.31 11.23
N GLN A 65 -18.37 1.75 10.81
CA GLN A 65 -18.56 2.40 9.52
C GLN A 65 -17.74 3.70 9.42
N GLU A 66 -17.82 4.58 10.42
CA GLU A 66 -17.05 5.84 10.43
C GLU A 66 -15.53 5.58 10.36
N LEU A 67 -15.04 4.54 11.05
CA LEU A 67 -13.62 4.18 10.99
C LEU A 67 -13.22 3.62 9.62
N ASP A 68 -14.08 2.82 8.99
CA ASP A 68 -13.85 2.30 7.64
C ASP A 68 -13.83 3.42 6.60
N ASP A 69 -14.77 4.37 6.71
CA ASP A 69 -14.83 5.56 5.85
C ASP A 69 -13.55 6.41 5.98
N ILE A 70 -13.05 6.63 7.20
CA ILE A 70 -11.77 7.33 7.43
C ILE A 70 -10.59 6.57 6.83
N MET A 71 -10.55 5.24 6.96
CA MET A 71 -9.48 4.41 6.38
C MET A 71 -9.51 4.44 4.85
N LEU A 72 -10.70 4.41 4.25
CA LEU A 72 -10.87 4.52 2.81
C LEU A 72 -10.39 5.87 2.29
N GLU A 73 -10.75 6.97 2.96
CA GLU A 73 -10.30 8.32 2.60
C GLU A 73 -8.78 8.48 2.75
N ALA A 74 -8.21 7.99 3.86
CA ALA A 74 -6.77 8.00 4.08
C ALA A 74 -6.02 7.16 3.03
N ALA A 75 -6.54 5.99 2.67
CA ALA A 75 -5.97 5.15 1.62
C ALA A 75 -5.99 5.88 0.27
N ALA A 76 -7.12 6.50 -0.11
CA ALA A 76 -7.25 7.27 -1.34
C ALA A 76 -6.23 8.41 -1.40
N LEU A 77 -6.03 9.14 -0.30
CA LEU A 77 -5.01 10.19 -0.20
C LEU A 77 -3.59 9.62 -0.35
N CYS A 78 -3.28 8.50 0.32
CA CYS A 78 -1.98 7.84 0.20
C CYS A 78 -1.70 7.40 -1.25
N PHE A 79 -2.68 6.83 -1.94
CA PHE A 79 -2.59 6.48 -3.35
C PHE A 79 -2.36 7.71 -4.24
N ALA A 80 -3.06 8.81 -4.00
CA ALA A 80 -2.86 10.06 -4.74
C ALA A 80 -1.45 10.64 -4.54
N LEU A 81 -0.94 10.64 -3.30
CA LEU A 81 0.41 11.10 -3.01
C LEU A 81 1.48 10.20 -3.62
N ALA A 82 1.31 8.88 -3.54
CA ALA A 82 2.24 7.92 -4.13
C ALA A 82 2.29 8.05 -5.67
N THR A 83 1.14 8.22 -6.32
CA THR A 83 1.07 8.44 -7.78
C THR A 83 1.72 9.76 -8.17
N ALA A 84 1.44 10.86 -7.46
CA ALA A 84 2.10 12.14 -7.69
C ALA A 84 3.63 12.05 -7.52
N TRP A 85 4.10 11.32 -6.50
CA TRP A 85 5.53 11.08 -6.27
C TRP A 85 6.19 10.32 -7.43
N VAL A 86 5.54 9.24 -7.90
CA VAL A 86 6.03 8.46 -9.05
C VAL A 86 6.10 9.33 -10.30
N LEU A 87 5.06 10.13 -10.59
CA LEU A 87 5.05 11.04 -11.73
C LEU A 87 6.16 12.09 -11.64
N LEU A 88 6.37 12.67 -10.45
CA LEU A 88 7.46 13.63 -10.24
C LEU A 88 8.84 12.96 -10.41
N ALA A 89 9.01 11.74 -9.93
CA ALA A 89 10.26 10.99 -10.08
C ALA A 89 10.64 10.78 -11.55
N VAL A 90 9.67 10.58 -12.45
CA VAL A 90 9.92 10.48 -13.91
C VAL A 90 10.59 11.75 -14.45
N PHE A 91 10.18 12.93 -13.98
CA PHE A 91 10.77 14.20 -14.43
C PHE A 91 12.14 14.51 -13.80
N ILE A 92 12.35 14.06 -12.56
CA ILE A 92 13.62 14.28 -11.84
C ILE A 92 14.69 13.27 -12.28
N GLN A 93 14.29 12.06 -12.67
CA GLN A 93 15.23 11.01 -13.04
C GLN A 93 15.99 11.41 -14.31
N GLN A 94 17.28 11.68 -14.17
CA GLN A 94 18.13 11.98 -15.31
C GLN A 94 18.20 10.75 -16.22
N HIS A 95 17.62 10.87 -17.41
CA HIS A 95 17.78 9.89 -18.47
C HIS A 95 19.24 9.92 -18.96
N LYS A 96 20.07 9.01 -18.44
CA LYS A 96 21.37 8.72 -19.04
C LYS A 96 21.12 7.94 -20.33
N TYR A 97 20.99 8.65 -21.44
CA TYR A 97 21.05 8.04 -22.77
C TYR A 97 22.49 7.55 -22.99
N ILE A 98 22.73 6.26 -22.79
CA ILE A 98 23.93 5.62 -23.33
C ILE A 98 23.65 5.44 -24.81
N THR A 99 24.04 6.41 -25.64
CA THR A 99 24.10 6.22 -27.08
C THR A 99 25.27 5.27 -27.35
N PRO A 100 25.04 4.03 -27.84
CA PRO A 100 26.13 3.23 -28.36
C PRO A 100 26.62 3.91 -29.64
N VAL A 101 27.62 4.78 -29.51
CA VAL A 101 28.33 5.31 -30.67
C VAL A 101 29.11 4.15 -31.27
N ARG A 102 28.50 3.47 -32.24
CA ARG A 102 29.21 2.53 -33.08
C ARG A 102 30.17 3.36 -33.92
N LEU A 103 31.43 3.45 -33.48
CA LEU A 103 32.48 4.03 -34.29
C LEU A 103 32.69 3.13 -35.51
N VAL A 104 31.94 3.37 -36.58
CA VAL A 104 32.16 2.73 -37.87
C VAL A 104 33.41 3.38 -38.47
N ARG A 105 34.57 2.94 -38.00
CA ARG A 105 35.86 3.32 -38.56
C ARG A 105 36.03 2.55 -39.87
N ASN A 106 35.42 3.05 -40.95
CA ASN A 106 35.71 2.58 -42.29
C ASN A 106 37.12 3.04 -42.68
N ILE A 107 38.10 2.17 -42.47
CA ILE A 107 39.53 2.42 -42.74
C ILE A 107 39.83 2.47 -44.27
N ASN A 108 38.81 2.35 -45.13
CA ASN A 108 38.97 2.11 -46.57
C ASN A 108 38.23 3.10 -47.48
N LEU A 109 37.93 4.33 -47.06
CA LEU A 109 37.46 5.35 -47.99
C LEU A 109 38.65 6.06 -48.65
N ARG A 110 39.28 5.38 -49.62
CA ARG A 110 40.08 6.07 -50.64
C ARG A 110 39.09 6.74 -51.59
N ALA A 111 39.18 8.07 -51.74
CA ALA A 111 38.37 8.78 -52.72
C ALA A 111 38.63 8.21 -54.12
N PRO A 112 37.60 8.08 -54.98
CA PRO A 112 37.78 7.59 -56.35
C PRO A 112 38.70 8.55 -57.14
N PRO A 113 39.57 8.02 -58.01
CA PRO A 113 40.55 8.84 -58.73
C PRO A 113 39.85 9.83 -59.66
N PHE A 114 40.22 11.09 -59.54
CA PHE A 114 39.77 12.18 -60.38
C PHE A 114 40.49 12.12 -61.74
N SER A 115 39.73 12.02 -62.83
CA SER A 115 40.24 12.12 -64.20
C SER A 115 39.63 13.34 -64.86
N ILE A 116 40.47 14.31 -65.24
CA ILE A 116 40.09 15.39 -66.16
C ILE A 116 40.33 14.87 -67.58
N LYS A 117 39.32 14.99 -68.45
CA LYS A 117 39.47 14.85 -69.90
C LYS A 117 39.77 16.20 -70.51
#